data_AF-A0A8H2XZA5-F1
#
_entry.id   AF-A0A8H2XZA5-F1
#
_cell.length_a   1.000
_cell.length_b   1.000
_cell.length_c   1.000
_cell.angle_alpha   90.00
_cell.angle_beta   90.00
_cell.angle_gamma   90.00
#
_symmetry.space_group_name_H-M   'P 1'
#
loop_
_entity.id
_entity.type
_entity.pdbx_description
1 polymer ?
#
loop_
_entity_poly.entity_id
_entity_poly.type
_entity_poly.pdbx_seq_one_letter_code
_entity_poly.pdbx_strand_id
1 'polypeptide(L)'
;MVLKNQIVGNATSSDGANWIEMITNCYAGLPDKCPRKLWNFAFAGADIDPALLTLHHNYTIDMTEQVDQWVQAWKGKLLKAPTKSSLAAFFIGINDTGDVSGWKNITDWTAFWNTEMDSYFKAVEQVYNTGLQSFLFLNVPDRTGSNPQIATFNSLLAQRVQAFKSSKKDVSTILFDTSKLFADVLANATAYGFTNTTGYCQCTDPGYFWYTELVQQSEFITNGTSSGGSNWIQMITGCYGGHPSDCPRILWDFAWAGATIDADIVPQEAEVIIPLTDQVVQWVQASHDNLLQAPVNSSLAAFFIGINDMLGTTSWKNVTDWNAFWNGALDSYFKAVDQVYDTGLRSFLFLNVPNLDRSPGLIDNPDVANHAAQVKTFNSLLKQRIKDFKVSKCDVSVASFDINKLMGKVLDSPSKFGFTNATGFCGCADPEYFWRDPYHPTEGVHRLVANGILSELEKLE
;
A
#
# COMPACT_ATOMS: atom_id res chain seq x y z
N MET A 1 9.41 -21.54 -7.01
CA MET A 1 8.87 -20.99 -5.75
C MET A 1 7.38 -21.33 -5.57
N VAL A 2 6.57 -21.35 -6.64
CA VAL A 2 5.10 -21.55 -6.65
C VAL A 2 4.55 -22.84 -5.98
N LEU A 3 5.31 -23.94 -5.91
CA LEU A 3 4.74 -25.26 -5.57
C LEU A 3 4.58 -25.53 -4.07
N LYS A 4 5.27 -24.75 -3.24
CA LYS A 4 5.14 -24.80 -1.77
C LYS A 4 4.26 -23.69 -1.24
N ASN A 5 3.90 -22.73 -2.09
CA ASN A 5 2.99 -21.65 -1.72
C ASN A 5 1.59 -22.24 -1.60
N GLN A 6 1.03 -22.12 -0.41
CA GLN A 6 -0.35 -22.49 -0.18
C GLN A 6 -1.24 -21.42 -0.81
N ILE A 7 -2.40 -21.83 -1.32
CA ILE A 7 -3.51 -20.92 -1.51
C ILE A 7 -3.85 -20.40 -0.11
N VAL A 8 -3.82 -19.08 0.06
CA VAL A 8 -4.17 -18.42 1.32
C VAL A 8 -5.58 -17.90 1.16
N GLY A 9 -6.49 -18.34 2.02
CA GLY A 9 -7.88 -17.92 1.95
C GLY A 9 -8.03 -16.42 2.14
N ASN A 10 -8.91 -15.82 1.34
CA ASN A 10 -9.20 -14.38 1.31
C ASN A 10 -7.99 -13.48 1.01
N ALA A 11 -6.86 -14.02 0.54
CA ALA A 11 -5.69 -13.23 0.13
C ALA A 11 -5.79 -12.81 -1.35
N THR A 12 -6.93 -12.22 -1.74
CA THR A 12 -7.16 -11.71 -3.10
C THR A 12 -7.43 -10.20 -3.03
N SER A 13 -7.35 -9.49 -4.16
CA SER A 13 -7.68 -8.05 -4.24
C SER A 13 -9.15 -7.71 -3.96
N SER A 14 -9.94 -8.67 -3.47
CA SER A 14 -11.33 -8.54 -3.06
C SER A 14 -11.57 -8.91 -1.59
N ASP A 15 -10.52 -9.18 -0.79
CA ASP A 15 -10.59 -9.65 0.62
C ASP A 15 -11.52 -10.84 0.85
N GLY A 16 -11.63 -11.66 -0.19
CA GLY A 16 -12.56 -12.77 -0.28
C GLY A 16 -12.07 -13.81 -1.28
N ALA A 17 -12.83 -14.89 -1.40
CA ALA A 17 -12.54 -15.88 -2.42
C ALA A 17 -12.81 -15.30 -3.81
N ASN A 18 -11.89 -15.47 -4.75
CA ASN A 18 -12.12 -15.10 -6.13
C ASN A 18 -12.78 -16.26 -6.93
N TRP A 19 -13.11 -15.99 -8.19
CA TRP A 19 -13.84 -16.92 -9.02
C TRP A 19 -13.09 -18.25 -9.27
N ILE A 20 -11.76 -18.27 -9.34
CA ILE A 20 -10.99 -19.53 -9.53
C ILE A 20 -11.07 -20.41 -8.28
N GLU A 21 -11.06 -19.82 -7.09
CA GLU A 21 -11.22 -20.54 -5.82
C GLU A 21 -12.64 -21.11 -5.71
N MET A 22 -13.65 -20.33 -6.09
CA MET A 22 -15.06 -20.77 -6.09
C MET A 22 -15.33 -21.94 -7.05
N ILE A 23 -14.88 -21.87 -8.30
CA ILE A 23 -15.15 -22.94 -9.28
C ILE A 23 -14.34 -24.22 -9.00
N THR A 24 -13.23 -24.10 -8.27
CA THR A 24 -12.40 -25.25 -7.87
C THR A 24 -12.76 -25.78 -6.49
N ASN A 25 -13.57 -25.05 -5.73
CA ASN A 25 -13.83 -25.27 -4.31
C ASN A 25 -12.53 -25.35 -3.50
N CYS A 26 -11.52 -24.55 -3.88
CA CYS A 26 -10.22 -24.51 -3.22
C CYS A 26 -9.94 -23.14 -2.63
N TYR A 27 -10.29 -22.98 -1.35
CA TYR A 27 -10.19 -21.71 -0.64
C TYR A 27 -8.92 -21.58 0.20
N ALA A 28 -8.17 -22.67 0.42
CA ALA A 28 -6.90 -22.63 1.16
C ALA A 28 -6.10 -23.92 0.96
N GLY A 29 -4.81 -23.88 1.29
CA GLY A 29 -3.93 -25.03 1.39
C GLY A 29 -3.16 -25.32 0.10
N LEU A 30 -2.56 -26.51 0.01
CA LEU A 30 -1.70 -26.84 -1.12
C LEU A 30 -2.53 -27.03 -2.42
N PRO A 31 -2.10 -26.44 -3.55
CA PRO A 31 -2.72 -26.63 -4.88
C PRO A 31 -3.08 -28.06 -5.26
N ASP A 32 -2.23 -29.04 -4.88
CA ASP A 32 -2.42 -30.44 -5.22
C ASP A 32 -3.40 -31.19 -4.32
N LYS A 33 -3.82 -30.57 -3.20
CA LYS A 33 -4.79 -31.08 -2.21
C LYS A 33 -6.18 -30.48 -2.34
N CYS A 34 -6.34 -29.46 -3.19
CA CYS A 34 -7.65 -28.90 -3.52
C CYS A 34 -8.64 -29.97 -4.04
N PRO A 35 -9.95 -29.84 -3.77
CA PRO A 35 -10.98 -30.71 -4.35
C PRO A 35 -10.90 -30.77 -5.88
N ARG A 36 -10.67 -29.62 -6.53
CA ARG A 36 -10.17 -29.54 -7.90
C ARG A 36 -8.83 -28.80 -7.86
N LYS A 37 -7.78 -29.42 -8.40
CA LYS A 37 -6.42 -28.86 -8.34
C LYS A 37 -6.38 -27.46 -8.96
N LEU A 38 -5.87 -26.49 -8.20
CA LEU A 38 -5.78 -25.09 -8.61
C LEU A 38 -4.32 -24.65 -8.55
N TRP A 39 -3.70 -24.46 -9.71
CA TRP A 39 -2.35 -23.90 -9.83
C TRP A 39 -2.47 -22.43 -10.21
N ASN A 40 -2.45 -21.54 -9.22
CA ASN A 40 -2.58 -20.11 -9.44
C ASN A 40 -1.20 -19.46 -9.63
N PHE A 41 -0.95 -18.93 -10.83
CA PHE A 41 0.24 -18.14 -11.15
C PHE A 41 -0.07 -16.63 -11.25
N ALA A 42 -1.36 -16.25 -11.17
CA ALA A 42 -1.76 -14.86 -11.29
C ALA A 42 -1.15 -14.00 -10.19
N PHE A 43 -0.59 -12.86 -10.59
CA PHE A 43 -0.08 -11.84 -9.69
C PHE A 43 -0.95 -10.58 -9.80
N ALA A 44 -1.39 -10.03 -8.67
CA ALA A 44 -2.22 -8.82 -8.66
C ALA A 44 -1.40 -7.61 -9.15
N GLY A 45 -1.98 -6.78 -10.02
CA GLY A 45 -1.23 -5.67 -10.64
C GLY A 45 -0.34 -6.10 -11.81
N ALA A 46 -0.45 -7.34 -12.33
CA ALA A 46 0.34 -7.76 -13.48
C ALA A 46 -0.12 -7.10 -14.79
N ASP A 47 0.87 -6.81 -15.64
CA ASP A 47 0.72 -6.48 -17.05
C ASP A 47 1.14 -7.66 -17.93
N ILE A 48 0.93 -7.55 -19.23
CA ILE A 48 1.20 -8.61 -20.20
C ILE A 48 2.69 -8.72 -20.47
N ASP A 49 3.34 -7.64 -20.93
CA ASP A 49 4.72 -7.64 -21.38
C ASP A 49 5.44 -6.33 -21.03
N PRO A 50 6.40 -6.36 -20.08
CA PRO A 50 7.13 -5.17 -19.64
C PRO A 50 8.04 -4.57 -20.72
N ALA A 51 8.27 -5.28 -21.83
CA ALA A 51 9.00 -4.73 -22.98
C ALA A 51 8.17 -3.71 -23.79
N LEU A 52 6.84 -3.68 -23.60
CA LEU A 52 5.92 -2.82 -24.36
C LEU A 52 5.35 -1.68 -23.50
N LEU A 53 4.99 -1.97 -22.25
CA LEU A 53 4.56 -0.99 -21.27
C LEU A 53 5.23 -1.24 -19.92
N THR A 54 5.55 -0.17 -19.19
CA THR A 54 6.12 -0.30 -17.84
C THR A 54 5.10 -0.99 -16.94
N LEU A 55 5.57 -1.86 -16.06
CA LEU A 55 4.73 -2.51 -15.06
C LEU A 55 3.92 -1.49 -14.25
N HIS A 56 2.67 -1.83 -13.95
CA HIS A 56 1.76 -1.13 -13.06
C HIS A 56 2.41 -0.83 -11.71
N HIS A 57 3.14 -1.82 -11.19
CA HIS A 57 4.08 -1.65 -10.09
C HIS A 57 5.40 -2.37 -10.39
N ASN A 58 6.52 -1.79 -9.99
CA ASN A 58 7.85 -2.35 -10.27
C ASN A 58 8.11 -3.73 -9.64
N TYR A 59 7.27 -4.17 -8.69
CA TYR A 59 7.35 -5.46 -8.01
C TYR A 59 6.42 -6.52 -8.61
N THR A 60 5.58 -6.18 -9.60
CA THR A 60 4.63 -7.15 -10.16
C THR A 60 5.35 -8.16 -11.04
N ILE A 61 4.85 -9.39 -11.02
CA ILE A 61 5.29 -10.43 -11.96
C ILE A 61 4.38 -10.35 -13.17
N ASP A 62 4.90 -9.96 -14.34
CA ASP A 62 4.12 -9.88 -15.58
C ASP A 62 3.65 -11.25 -16.08
N MET A 63 2.68 -11.27 -16.99
CA MET A 63 2.11 -12.51 -17.51
C MET A 63 3.15 -13.37 -18.25
N THR A 64 4.10 -12.78 -18.98
CA THR A 64 5.11 -13.59 -19.69
C THR A 64 5.98 -14.36 -18.71
N GLU A 65 6.41 -13.72 -17.60
CA GLU A 65 7.15 -14.38 -16.53
C GLU A 65 6.27 -15.39 -15.76
N GLN A 66 5.01 -15.09 -15.47
CA GLN A 66 4.07 -16.06 -14.86
C GLN A 66 3.92 -17.34 -15.71
N VAL A 67 3.85 -17.20 -17.04
CA VAL A 67 3.78 -18.35 -17.96
C VAL A 67 5.11 -19.09 -18.03
N ASP A 68 6.24 -18.39 -18.02
CA ASP A 68 7.55 -19.03 -17.96
C ASP A 68 7.72 -19.86 -16.67
N GLN A 69 7.20 -19.36 -15.53
CA GLN A 69 7.15 -20.13 -14.28
C GLN A 69 6.28 -21.40 -14.41
N TRP A 70 5.14 -21.33 -15.10
CA TRP A 70 4.34 -22.52 -15.43
C TRP A 70 5.13 -23.53 -16.26
N VAL A 71 5.77 -23.08 -17.34
CA VAL A 71 6.53 -23.94 -18.26
C VAL A 71 7.69 -24.61 -17.52
N GLN A 72 8.40 -23.88 -16.68
CA GLN A 72 9.48 -24.41 -15.85
C GLN A 72 8.95 -25.45 -14.85
N ALA A 73 7.84 -25.16 -14.17
CA ALA A 73 7.21 -26.10 -13.23
C ALA A 73 6.72 -27.38 -13.92
N TRP A 74 6.18 -27.27 -15.13
CA TRP A 74 5.79 -28.42 -15.96
C TRP A 74 7.00 -29.26 -16.39
N LYS A 75 8.03 -28.63 -16.97
CA LYS A 75 9.28 -29.31 -17.40
C LYS A 75 9.98 -30.00 -16.22
N GLY A 76 9.98 -29.36 -15.06
CA GLY A 76 10.51 -29.90 -13.81
C GLY A 76 9.66 -31.01 -13.19
N LYS A 77 8.51 -31.36 -13.81
CA LYS A 77 7.52 -32.33 -13.27
C LYS A 77 7.05 -31.99 -11.86
N LEU A 78 7.02 -30.70 -11.55
CA LEU A 78 6.74 -30.22 -10.21
C LEU A 78 5.23 -30.13 -9.94
N LEU A 79 4.44 -29.90 -10.99
CA LEU A 79 2.98 -29.91 -10.94
C LEU A 79 2.41 -31.04 -11.81
N LYS A 80 1.13 -31.37 -11.57
CA LYS A 80 0.39 -32.36 -12.35
C LYS A 80 -0.89 -31.74 -12.90
N ALA A 81 -0.96 -31.61 -14.22
CA ALA A 81 -2.15 -31.17 -14.94
C ALA A 81 -2.47 -32.20 -16.04
N PRO A 82 -3.47 -33.08 -15.86
CA PRO A 82 -3.87 -34.01 -16.90
C PRO A 82 -4.40 -33.22 -18.11
N THR A 83 -3.71 -33.33 -19.24
CA THR A 83 -3.83 -32.44 -20.39
C THR A 83 -5.25 -32.27 -20.95
N LYS A 84 -6.04 -33.35 -20.95
CA LYS A 84 -7.41 -33.38 -21.48
C LYS A 84 -8.50 -32.99 -20.48
N SER A 85 -8.16 -32.89 -19.20
CA SER A 85 -9.13 -32.58 -18.12
C SER A 85 -8.69 -31.37 -17.29
N SER A 86 -7.75 -30.58 -17.82
CA SER A 86 -7.25 -29.34 -17.19
C SER A 86 -7.63 -28.16 -18.08
N LEU A 87 -7.97 -27.04 -17.45
CA LEU A 87 -8.33 -25.79 -18.10
C LEU A 87 -7.23 -24.76 -17.75
N ALA A 88 -6.64 -24.14 -18.77
CA ALA A 88 -5.86 -22.92 -18.58
C ALA A 88 -6.79 -21.71 -18.71
N ALA A 89 -6.71 -20.77 -17.77
CA ALA A 89 -7.52 -19.56 -17.83
C ALA A 89 -6.63 -18.31 -17.80
N PHE A 90 -6.97 -17.33 -18.64
CA PHE A 90 -6.28 -16.06 -18.73
C PHE A 90 -7.27 -14.91 -18.51
N PHE A 91 -7.01 -14.10 -17.49
CA PHE A 91 -7.71 -12.85 -17.21
C PHE A 91 -6.68 -11.78 -16.86
N ILE A 92 -6.36 -10.94 -17.84
CA ILE A 92 -5.24 -9.97 -17.84
C ILE A 92 -5.61 -8.84 -18.82
N GLY A 93 -4.89 -7.72 -18.81
CA GLY A 93 -5.19 -6.55 -19.64
C GLY A 93 -5.87 -5.41 -18.89
N ILE A 94 -6.31 -5.63 -17.65
CA ILE A 94 -6.99 -4.60 -16.84
C ILE A 94 -6.01 -3.48 -16.51
N ASN A 95 -4.82 -3.83 -16.02
CA ASN A 95 -3.78 -2.85 -15.70
C ASN A 95 -3.17 -2.27 -16.98
N ASP A 96 -2.91 -3.09 -17.99
CA ASP A 96 -2.37 -2.63 -19.28
C ASP A 96 -3.24 -1.53 -19.91
N THR A 97 -4.55 -1.75 -19.99
CA THR A 97 -5.51 -0.74 -20.52
C THR A 97 -5.69 0.45 -19.58
N GLY A 98 -5.42 0.28 -18.29
CA GLY A 98 -5.43 1.34 -17.27
C GLY A 98 -4.19 2.23 -17.32
N ASP A 99 -3.00 1.66 -17.48
CA ASP A 99 -1.71 2.36 -17.37
C ASP A 99 -1.38 3.18 -18.61
N VAL A 100 -1.96 2.81 -19.75
CA VAL A 100 -1.92 3.64 -20.96
C VAL A 100 -2.93 4.80 -20.91
N SER A 101 -3.79 4.86 -19.88
CA SER A 101 -4.77 5.94 -19.71
C SER A 101 -4.05 7.28 -19.53
N GLY A 102 -4.05 8.10 -20.58
CA GLY A 102 -3.40 9.40 -20.61
C GLY A 102 -2.19 9.50 -21.53
N TRP A 103 -1.75 8.38 -22.12
CA TRP A 103 -0.72 8.41 -23.17
C TRP A 103 -1.25 9.15 -24.40
N LYS A 104 -0.42 10.07 -24.94
CA LYS A 104 -0.75 10.89 -26.12
C LYS A 104 0.19 10.67 -27.30
N ASN A 105 1.26 9.89 -27.07
CA ASN A 105 2.32 9.59 -28.03
C ASN A 105 2.00 8.39 -28.93
N ILE A 106 0.99 7.59 -28.60
CA ILE A 106 0.51 6.50 -29.45
C ILE A 106 -0.56 7.03 -30.41
N THR A 107 -0.28 6.94 -31.70
CA THR A 107 -1.18 7.38 -32.78
C THR A 107 -1.93 6.24 -33.46
N ASP A 108 -1.39 5.01 -33.39
CA ASP A 108 -2.04 3.79 -33.86
C ASP A 108 -2.19 2.77 -32.73
N TRP A 109 -3.29 2.90 -32.00
CA TRP A 109 -3.63 1.99 -30.91
C TRP A 109 -3.90 0.56 -31.37
N THR A 110 -4.39 0.37 -32.61
CA THR A 110 -4.63 -0.98 -33.12
C THR A 110 -3.31 -1.71 -33.36
N ALA A 111 -2.29 -1.02 -33.87
CA ALA A 111 -0.95 -1.59 -34.03
C ALA A 111 -0.28 -1.87 -32.66
N PHE A 112 -0.41 -0.95 -31.70
CA PHE A 112 0.10 -1.13 -30.34
C PHE A 112 -0.49 -2.40 -29.69
N TRP A 113 -1.83 -2.49 -29.61
CA TRP A 113 -2.49 -3.65 -29.00
C TRP A 113 -2.27 -4.94 -29.79
N ASN A 114 -2.04 -4.89 -31.11
CA ASN A 114 -1.64 -6.08 -31.85
C ASN A 114 -0.27 -6.61 -31.44
N THR A 115 0.68 -5.72 -31.16
CA THR A 115 2.02 -6.09 -30.69
C THR A 115 1.95 -6.75 -29.33
N GLU A 116 1.15 -6.20 -28.42
CA GLU A 116 0.94 -6.81 -27.11
C GLU A 116 0.18 -8.15 -27.21
N MET A 117 -0.81 -8.25 -28.11
CA MET A 117 -1.50 -9.52 -28.40
C MET A 117 -0.57 -10.58 -29.00
N ASP A 118 0.51 -10.19 -29.68
CA ASP A 118 1.54 -11.14 -30.11
C ASP A 118 2.28 -11.73 -28.90
N SER A 119 2.66 -10.89 -27.92
CA SER A 119 3.23 -11.36 -26.65
C SER A 119 2.26 -12.22 -25.85
N TYR A 120 0.98 -11.81 -25.78
CA TYR A 120 -0.08 -12.59 -25.14
C TYR A 120 -0.18 -13.99 -25.73
N PHE A 121 -0.36 -14.10 -27.06
CA PHE A 121 -0.60 -15.40 -27.69
C PHE A 121 0.66 -16.24 -27.82
N LYS A 122 1.85 -15.64 -27.78
CA LYS A 122 3.10 -16.38 -27.59
C LYS A 122 3.13 -17.07 -26.22
N ALA A 123 2.69 -16.41 -25.16
CA ALA A 123 2.56 -17.01 -23.83
C ALA A 123 1.49 -18.12 -23.81
N VAL A 124 0.32 -17.90 -24.43
CA VAL A 124 -0.71 -18.93 -24.61
C VAL A 124 -0.15 -20.16 -25.35
N GLU A 125 0.65 -19.94 -26.39
CA GLU A 125 1.28 -21.03 -27.14
C GLU A 125 2.30 -21.81 -26.29
N GLN A 126 3.06 -21.16 -25.41
CA GLN A 126 3.93 -21.84 -24.46
C GLN A 126 3.13 -22.76 -23.51
N VAL A 127 1.97 -22.31 -23.03
CA VAL A 127 1.07 -23.15 -22.20
C VAL A 127 0.51 -24.32 -23.03
N TYR A 128 0.05 -24.09 -24.25
CA TYR A 128 -0.38 -25.15 -25.17
C TYR A 128 0.72 -26.19 -25.43
N ASN A 129 1.97 -25.76 -25.56
CA ASN A 129 3.12 -26.65 -25.78
C ASN A 129 3.43 -27.54 -24.55
N THR A 130 2.84 -27.26 -23.38
CA THR A 130 2.84 -28.21 -22.24
C THR A 130 1.82 -29.35 -22.39
N GLY A 131 1.00 -29.30 -23.44
CA GLY A 131 0.00 -30.30 -23.81
C GLY A 131 -1.43 -29.95 -23.38
N LEU A 132 -1.66 -28.80 -22.73
CA LEU A 132 -3.01 -28.35 -22.40
C LEU A 132 -3.83 -28.06 -23.66
N GLN A 133 -5.09 -28.51 -23.67
CA GLN A 133 -5.98 -28.42 -24.83
C GLN A 133 -7.22 -27.56 -24.58
N SER A 134 -7.53 -27.20 -23.33
CA SER A 134 -8.71 -26.39 -22.99
C SER A 134 -8.29 -25.04 -22.43
N PHE A 135 -8.82 -23.97 -23.03
CA PHE A 135 -8.47 -22.59 -22.70
C PHE A 135 -9.71 -21.73 -22.46
N LEU A 136 -9.68 -20.95 -21.39
CA LEU A 136 -10.67 -19.94 -21.06
C LEU A 136 -9.99 -18.56 -21.10
N PHE A 137 -10.56 -17.64 -21.86
CA PHE A 137 -10.12 -16.27 -21.96
C PHE A 137 -11.22 -15.37 -21.41
N LEU A 138 -10.86 -14.42 -20.55
CA LEU A 138 -11.77 -13.42 -20.02
C LEU A 138 -11.37 -12.07 -20.63
N ASN A 139 -12.32 -11.37 -21.22
CA ASN A 139 -12.08 -10.03 -21.75
C ASN A 139 -12.06 -8.99 -20.62
N VAL A 140 -11.47 -7.82 -20.89
CA VAL A 140 -11.33 -6.74 -19.89
C VAL A 140 -12.68 -6.06 -19.66
N PRO A 141 -13.16 -5.96 -18.41
CA PRO A 141 -14.42 -5.27 -18.13
C PRO A 141 -14.32 -3.76 -18.37
N ASP A 142 -15.26 -3.19 -19.11
CA ASP A 142 -15.34 -1.74 -19.33
C ASP A 142 -16.27 -1.09 -18.30
N ARG A 143 -15.66 -0.44 -17.30
CA ARG A 143 -16.41 0.25 -16.23
C ARG A 143 -17.22 1.45 -16.72
N THR A 144 -16.79 2.10 -17.81
CA THR A 144 -17.43 3.32 -18.32
C THR A 144 -18.35 3.04 -19.51
N GLY A 145 -18.33 1.81 -20.02
CA GLY A 145 -19.07 1.37 -21.21
C GLY A 145 -18.66 2.08 -22.49
N SER A 146 -17.55 2.83 -22.46
CA SER A 146 -17.12 3.68 -23.57
C SER A 146 -15.60 3.88 -23.66
N ASN A 147 -14.79 3.03 -23.00
CA ASN A 147 -13.34 3.14 -23.08
C ASN A 147 -12.82 2.59 -24.44
N PRO A 148 -12.28 3.44 -25.32
CA PRO A 148 -11.87 3.01 -26.66
C PRO A 148 -10.68 2.03 -26.64
N GLN A 149 -9.84 2.08 -25.61
CA GLN A 149 -8.70 1.16 -25.48
C GLN A 149 -9.16 -0.23 -25.06
N ILE A 150 -10.05 -0.32 -24.08
CA ILE A 150 -10.68 -1.59 -23.69
C ILE A 150 -11.46 -2.20 -24.86
N ALA A 151 -12.20 -1.39 -25.63
CA ALA A 151 -12.91 -1.87 -26.81
C ALA A 151 -11.96 -2.44 -27.88
N THR A 152 -10.86 -1.74 -28.15
CA THR A 152 -9.84 -2.19 -29.12
C THR A 152 -9.15 -3.48 -28.65
N PHE A 153 -8.70 -3.50 -27.39
CA PHE A 153 -8.10 -4.67 -26.75
C PHE A 153 -9.02 -5.89 -26.81
N ASN A 154 -10.27 -5.75 -26.38
CA ASN A 154 -11.24 -6.85 -26.35
C ASN A 154 -11.59 -7.37 -27.74
N SER A 155 -11.68 -6.49 -28.74
CA SER A 155 -11.90 -6.88 -30.14
C SER A 155 -10.72 -7.70 -30.67
N LEU A 156 -9.49 -7.27 -30.42
CA LEU A 156 -8.28 -7.98 -30.85
C LEU A 156 -8.11 -9.31 -30.11
N LEU A 157 -8.38 -9.36 -28.80
CA LEU A 157 -8.41 -10.60 -28.03
C LEU A 157 -9.39 -11.60 -28.66
N ALA A 158 -10.61 -11.18 -28.99
CA ALA A 158 -11.60 -12.05 -29.62
C ALA A 158 -11.13 -12.61 -30.97
N GLN A 159 -10.51 -11.77 -31.80
CA GLN A 159 -9.93 -12.19 -33.09
C GLN A 159 -8.82 -13.22 -32.89
N ARG A 160 -7.91 -12.97 -31.92
CA ARG A 160 -6.77 -13.86 -31.63
C ARG A 160 -7.20 -15.19 -31.03
N VAL A 161 -8.23 -15.22 -30.17
CA VAL A 161 -8.84 -16.47 -29.68
C VAL A 161 -9.41 -17.31 -30.83
N GLN A 162 -10.09 -16.68 -31.79
CA GLN A 162 -10.62 -17.39 -32.97
C GLN A 162 -9.50 -17.89 -33.90
N ALA A 163 -8.45 -17.08 -34.10
CA ALA A 163 -7.28 -17.49 -34.86
C ALA A 163 -6.57 -18.68 -34.21
N PHE A 164 -6.37 -18.65 -32.88
CA PHE A 164 -5.77 -19.74 -32.13
C PHE A 164 -6.59 -21.03 -32.28
N LYS A 165 -7.91 -20.97 -32.07
CA LYS A 165 -8.84 -22.10 -32.27
C LYS A 165 -8.80 -22.66 -33.69
N SER A 166 -8.67 -21.79 -34.69
CA SER A 166 -8.61 -22.22 -36.10
C SER A 166 -7.27 -22.86 -36.46
N SER A 167 -6.19 -22.42 -35.81
CA SER A 167 -4.83 -22.89 -36.09
C SER A 167 -4.50 -24.23 -35.43
N LYS A 168 -5.17 -24.60 -34.32
CA LYS A 168 -4.91 -25.84 -33.56
C LYS A 168 -6.17 -26.72 -33.56
N LYS A 169 -6.09 -27.92 -34.14
CA LYS A 169 -7.27 -28.79 -34.33
C LYS A 169 -7.77 -29.47 -33.05
N ASP A 170 -6.94 -29.53 -32.02
CA ASP A 170 -7.17 -30.25 -30.78
C ASP A 170 -7.44 -29.32 -29.59
N VAL A 171 -7.54 -28.00 -29.81
CA VAL A 171 -7.87 -27.05 -28.76
C VAL A 171 -9.37 -26.76 -28.69
N SER A 172 -9.85 -26.59 -27.46
CA SER A 172 -11.16 -26.01 -27.16
C SER A 172 -10.94 -24.68 -26.49
N THR A 173 -11.56 -23.63 -27.01
CA THR A 173 -11.47 -22.27 -26.46
C THR A 173 -12.85 -21.75 -26.07
N ILE A 174 -12.88 -21.02 -24.96
CA ILE A 174 -14.03 -20.22 -24.51
C ILE A 174 -13.55 -18.80 -24.34
N LEU A 175 -14.24 -17.84 -24.95
CA LEU A 175 -14.10 -16.42 -24.62
C LEU A 175 -15.31 -16.04 -23.77
N PHE A 176 -15.07 -15.74 -22.50
CA PHE A 176 -16.07 -15.25 -21.58
C PHE A 176 -16.11 -13.73 -21.64
N ASP A 177 -17.30 -13.19 -21.89
CA ASP A 177 -17.53 -11.75 -22.02
C ASP A 177 -17.80 -11.12 -20.65
N THR A 178 -16.73 -10.97 -19.87
CA THR A 178 -16.72 -10.30 -18.57
C THR A 178 -17.23 -8.86 -18.69
N SER A 179 -16.88 -8.16 -19.76
CA SER A 179 -17.33 -6.78 -20.00
C SER A 179 -18.84 -6.68 -20.11
N LYS A 180 -19.46 -7.58 -20.90
CA LYS A 180 -20.93 -7.65 -20.98
C LYS A 180 -21.57 -8.06 -19.65
N LEU A 181 -20.99 -9.01 -18.93
CA LEU A 181 -21.50 -9.41 -17.61
C LEU A 181 -21.48 -8.22 -16.64
N PHE A 182 -20.36 -7.50 -16.54
CA PHE A 182 -20.23 -6.35 -15.65
C PHE A 182 -21.21 -5.25 -16.04
N ALA A 183 -21.35 -4.95 -17.33
CA ALA A 183 -22.33 -3.98 -17.81
C ALA A 183 -23.77 -4.36 -17.43
N ASP A 184 -24.14 -5.65 -17.57
CA ASP A 184 -25.47 -6.13 -17.16
C ASP A 184 -25.68 -6.05 -15.65
N VAL A 185 -24.69 -6.46 -14.85
CA VAL A 185 -24.77 -6.36 -13.39
C VAL A 185 -24.86 -4.92 -12.93
N LEU A 186 -24.07 -4.00 -13.50
CA LEU A 186 -24.14 -2.58 -13.14
C LEU A 186 -25.47 -1.94 -13.53
N ALA A 187 -26.05 -2.32 -14.68
CA ALA A 187 -27.36 -1.84 -15.13
C ALA A 187 -28.52 -2.44 -14.32
N ASN A 188 -28.38 -3.68 -13.84
CA ASN A 188 -29.42 -4.44 -13.15
C ASN A 188 -29.03 -4.83 -11.72
N ALA A 189 -28.28 -3.96 -11.04
CA ALA A 189 -27.60 -4.21 -9.76
C ALA A 189 -28.46 -4.92 -8.70
N THR A 190 -29.67 -4.42 -8.47
CA THR A 190 -30.58 -4.93 -7.45
C THR A 190 -31.09 -6.34 -7.76
N ALA A 191 -31.19 -6.72 -9.03
CA ALA A 191 -31.54 -8.08 -9.42
C ALA A 191 -30.42 -9.09 -9.09
N TYR A 192 -29.17 -8.61 -9.04
CA TYR A 192 -27.99 -9.38 -8.65
C TYR A 192 -27.64 -9.25 -7.16
N GLY A 193 -28.46 -8.54 -6.38
CA GLY A 193 -28.26 -8.37 -4.93
C GLY A 193 -27.40 -7.18 -4.53
N PHE A 194 -26.96 -6.36 -5.48
CA PHE A 194 -26.16 -5.17 -5.19
C PHE A 194 -27.06 -3.95 -4.92
N THR A 195 -26.82 -3.29 -3.80
CA THR A 195 -27.45 -2.03 -3.39
C THR A 195 -26.56 -0.82 -3.68
N ASN A 196 -25.26 -1.04 -3.93
CA ASN A 196 -24.30 0.02 -4.26
C ASN A 196 -23.36 -0.42 -5.40
N THR A 197 -23.43 0.29 -6.53
CA THR A 197 -22.60 0.04 -7.74
C THR A 197 -21.69 1.18 -8.14
N THR A 198 -21.67 2.25 -7.36
CA THR A 198 -20.86 3.44 -7.62
C THR A 198 -19.81 3.67 -6.54
N GLY A 199 -20.13 3.31 -5.29
CA GLY A 199 -19.18 3.23 -4.20
C GLY A 199 -18.50 1.87 -4.13
N TYR A 200 -17.46 1.80 -3.32
CA TYR A 200 -16.74 0.58 -2.96
C TYR A 200 -16.90 0.31 -1.45
N CYS A 201 -16.63 -0.91 -1.01
CA CYS A 201 -16.64 -1.33 0.39
C CYS A 201 -15.31 -2.00 0.74
N GLN A 202 -14.86 -1.82 1.98
CA GLN A 202 -13.73 -2.55 2.61
C GLN A 202 -14.26 -3.49 3.72
N CYS A 203 -15.52 -3.91 3.55
CA CYS A 203 -16.36 -4.58 4.52
C CYS A 203 -16.92 -5.88 3.91
N THR A 204 -17.48 -6.78 4.73
CA THR A 204 -18.16 -7.99 4.23
C THR A 204 -19.58 -7.71 3.73
N ASP A 205 -19.95 -6.46 3.43
CA ASP A 205 -21.29 -6.11 2.98
C ASP A 205 -21.49 -6.59 1.53
N PRO A 206 -22.31 -7.64 1.31
CA PRO A 206 -22.53 -8.18 -0.03
C PRO A 206 -23.31 -7.24 -0.95
N GLY A 207 -23.84 -6.13 -0.42
CA GLY A 207 -24.56 -5.11 -1.19
C GLY A 207 -23.67 -4.25 -2.08
N TYR A 208 -22.35 -4.26 -1.90
CA TYR A 208 -21.41 -3.48 -2.71
C TYR A 208 -20.86 -4.29 -3.87
N PHE A 209 -20.90 -3.71 -5.08
CA PHE A 209 -20.31 -4.33 -6.27
C PHE A 209 -18.79 -4.12 -6.35
N TRP A 210 -18.30 -2.96 -5.92
CA TRP A 210 -16.87 -2.65 -5.93
C TRP A 210 -16.24 -2.88 -4.56
N TYR A 211 -15.04 -3.46 -4.56
CA TYR A 211 -14.18 -3.59 -3.40
C TYR A 211 -12.88 -2.80 -3.66
N THR A 212 -12.27 -2.26 -2.61
CA THR A 212 -10.96 -1.60 -2.71
C THR A 212 -10.11 -1.86 -1.47
N GLU A 213 -8.80 -2.04 -1.66
CA GLU A 213 -7.79 -2.11 -0.59
C GLU A 213 -7.07 -0.77 -0.37
N LEU A 214 -7.40 0.27 -1.16
CA LEU A 214 -6.60 1.50 -1.27
C LEU A 214 -6.58 2.39 -0.01
N VAL A 215 -7.38 2.05 1.01
CA VAL A 215 -7.26 2.65 2.34
C VAL A 215 -7.02 1.52 3.32
N GLN A 216 -6.06 1.69 4.22
CA GLN A 216 -6.05 0.94 5.47
C GLN A 216 -7.31 1.33 6.28
N GLN A 217 -8.48 0.74 5.95
CA GLN A 217 -9.61 0.58 6.86
C GLN A 217 -9.47 -0.68 7.71
N SER A 218 -8.30 -1.34 7.68
CA SER A 218 -7.99 -2.40 8.62
C SER A 218 -8.32 -1.91 10.02
N GLU A 219 -9.10 -2.69 10.76
CA GLU A 219 -9.46 -2.36 12.13
C GLU A 219 -8.20 -2.01 12.91
N PHE A 220 -8.26 -0.93 13.70
CA PHE A 220 -7.24 -0.68 14.70
C PHE A 220 -7.17 -1.90 15.61
N ILE A 221 -6.01 -2.55 15.63
CA ILE A 221 -5.76 -3.65 16.55
C ILE A 221 -5.48 -3.04 17.92
N THR A 222 -6.32 -3.37 18.89
CA THR A 222 -6.10 -2.95 20.28
C THR A 222 -4.72 -3.41 20.75
N ASN A 223 -3.91 -2.47 21.22
CA ASN A 223 -2.50 -2.68 21.62
C ASN A 223 -1.59 -3.22 20.51
N GLY A 224 -1.94 -3.03 19.23
CA GLY A 224 -1.12 -3.41 18.07
C GLY A 224 0.03 -2.46 17.75
N THR A 225 0.38 -1.51 18.63
CA THR A 225 1.39 -0.50 18.36
C THR A 225 2.79 -0.90 18.85
N SER A 226 3.82 -0.19 18.37
CA SER A 226 5.21 -0.38 18.84
C SER A 226 5.42 0.01 20.30
N SER A 227 4.47 0.69 20.96
CA SER A 227 4.52 1.01 22.39
C SER A 227 4.07 -0.15 23.28
N GLY A 228 3.54 -1.23 22.71
CA GLY A 228 2.95 -2.36 23.44
C GLY A 228 1.59 -2.04 24.08
N GLY A 229 1.09 -0.83 23.87
CA GLY A 229 -0.22 -0.34 24.29
C GLY A 229 -0.76 0.67 23.28
N SER A 230 -1.48 1.68 23.76
CA SER A 230 -1.94 2.77 22.90
C SER A 230 -0.81 3.75 22.56
N ASN A 231 -0.81 4.31 21.35
CA ASN A 231 0.12 5.38 20.98
C ASN A 231 -0.54 6.77 21.18
N TRP A 232 0.22 7.83 20.88
CA TRP A 232 -0.24 9.21 21.13
C TRP A 232 -1.43 9.60 20.25
N ILE A 233 -1.46 9.14 18.99
CA ILE A 233 -2.51 9.51 18.03
C ILE A 233 -3.83 8.83 18.41
N GLN A 234 -3.78 7.56 18.83
CA GLN A 234 -4.94 6.84 19.38
C GLN A 234 -5.49 7.52 20.63
N MET A 235 -4.63 8.05 21.51
CA MET A 235 -5.07 8.75 22.72
C MET A 235 -5.76 10.08 22.45
N ILE A 236 -5.26 10.89 21.50
CA ILE A 236 -5.88 12.19 21.20
C ILE A 236 -7.17 12.05 20.39
N THR A 237 -7.37 10.93 19.70
CA THR A 237 -8.61 10.62 18.97
C THR A 237 -9.61 9.79 19.77
N GLY A 238 -9.15 9.09 20.80
CA GLY A 238 -9.94 8.08 21.52
C GLY A 238 -10.13 6.78 20.72
N CYS A 239 -9.36 6.58 19.66
CA CYS A 239 -9.49 5.46 18.72
C CYS A 239 -8.57 4.30 19.13
N TYR A 240 -9.03 3.44 20.04
CA TYR A 240 -8.21 2.38 20.65
C TYR A 240 -8.39 0.98 20.03
N GLY A 241 -9.30 0.86 19.07
CA GLY A 241 -9.57 -0.39 18.37
C GLY A 241 -10.79 -0.29 17.47
N GLY A 242 -10.95 -1.26 16.56
CA GLY A 242 -12.09 -1.33 15.64
C GLY A 242 -11.94 -0.40 14.43
N HIS A 243 -13.04 -0.17 13.73
CA HIS A 243 -13.01 0.56 12.46
C HIS A 243 -12.78 2.07 12.65
N PRO A 244 -11.98 2.75 11.80
CA PRO A 244 -11.76 4.20 11.86
C PRO A 244 -13.01 5.07 12.04
N SER A 245 -14.13 4.68 11.41
CA SER A 245 -15.40 5.41 11.47
C SER A 245 -16.13 5.30 12.81
N ASP A 246 -15.80 4.30 13.62
CA ASP A 246 -16.46 4.04 14.90
C ASP A 246 -15.78 4.79 16.05
N CYS A 247 -14.64 5.43 15.77
CA CYS A 247 -13.86 6.13 16.77
C CYS A 247 -14.50 7.47 17.18
N PRO A 248 -14.38 7.87 18.47
CA PRO A 248 -14.93 9.14 18.97
C PRO A 248 -14.48 10.35 18.15
N ARG A 249 -13.23 10.34 17.68
CA ARG A 249 -12.73 11.15 16.59
C ARG A 249 -12.20 10.19 15.52
N ILE A 250 -12.67 10.37 14.29
CA ILE A 250 -12.26 9.53 13.15
C ILE A 250 -10.74 9.65 12.98
N LEU A 251 -10.08 8.50 12.88
CA LEU A 251 -8.63 8.42 12.70
C LEU A 251 -8.33 7.62 11.43
N TRP A 252 -7.86 8.30 10.40
CA TRP A 252 -7.28 7.67 9.23
C TRP A 252 -5.76 7.59 9.42
N ASP A 253 -5.26 6.43 9.86
CA ASP A 253 -3.84 6.23 10.14
C ASP A 253 -3.14 5.57 8.96
N PHE A 254 -2.39 6.37 8.19
CA PHE A 254 -1.56 5.90 7.08
C PHE A 254 -0.12 5.60 7.52
N ALA A 255 0.20 5.73 8.82
CA ALA A 255 1.57 5.59 9.29
C ALA A 255 2.05 4.14 9.16
N TRP A 256 3.20 3.96 8.49
CA TRP A 256 3.85 2.66 8.37
C TRP A 256 5.09 2.54 9.26
N ALA A 257 5.20 1.43 10.00
CA ALA A 257 6.36 1.18 10.85
C ALA A 257 7.65 1.07 10.03
N GLY A 258 8.69 1.82 10.42
CA GLY A 258 9.96 1.86 9.69
C GLY A 258 10.01 2.86 8.53
N ALA A 259 8.92 3.58 8.25
CA ALA A 259 8.87 4.54 7.14
C ALA A 259 9.95 5.64 7.24
N THR A 260 10.64 5.87 6.12
CA THR A 260 11.45 7.06 5.85
C THR A 260 10.60 8.13 5.16
N ILE A 261 11.12 9.34 5.00
CA ILE A 261 10.43 10.41 4.26
C ILE A 261 10.29 10.02 2.79
N ASP A 262 11.40 9.61 2.18
CA ASP A 262 11.51 9.32 0.75
C ASP A 262 12.55 8.21 0.56
N ALA A 263 12.13 7.09 -0.04
CA ALA A 263 12.96 5.91 -0.23
C ALA A 263 14.11 6.13 -1.23
N ASP A 264 13.99 7.13 -2.12
CA ASP A 264 15.05 7.50 -3.07
C ASP A 264 16.16 8.33 -2.39
N ILE A 265 15.88 8.94 -1.24
CA ILE A 265 16.83 9.76 -0.47
C ILE A 265 17.48 8.96 0.65
N VAL A 266 16.66 8.29 1.47
CA VAL A 266 17.13 7.36 2.50
C VAL A 266 16.52 5.99 2.23
N PRO A 267 17.33 5.00 1.82
CA PRO A 267 16.87 3.64 1.59
C PRO A 267 16.21 3.06 2.83
N GLN A 268 15.16 2.28 2.59
CA GLN A 268 14.41 1.62 3.66
C GLN A 268 15.10 0.35 4.15
N GLU A 269 14.76 -0.07 5.37
CA GLU A 269 15.28 -1.31 5.95
C GLU A 269 14.69 -2.59 5.32
N ALA A 270 13.51 -2.49 4.69
CA ALA A 270 12.85 -3.58 3.97
C ALA A 270 11.91 -3.04 2.89
N GLU A 271 11.79 -3.76 1.76
CA GLU A 271 10.95 -3.37 0.61
C GLU A 271 9.45 -3.28 0.92
N VAL A 272 8.99 -3.90 2.02
CA VAL A 272 7.59 -3.85 2.45
C VAL A 272 7.22 -2.53 3.15
N ILE A 273 8.20 -1.66 3.42
CA ILE A 273 7.98 -0.40 4.13
C ILE A 273 7.39 0.63 3.16
N ILE A 274 6.34 1.33 3.58
CA ILE A 274 5.73 2.39 2.77
C ILE A 274 6.29 3.75 3.24
N PRO A 275 7.05 4.50 2.42
CA PRO A 275 7.60 5.80 2.81
C PRO A 275 6.51 6.88 2.88
N LEU A 276 6.79 8.04 3.49
CA LEU A 276 5.81 9.13 3.58
C LEU A 276 5.27 9.54 2.21
N THR A 277 6.14 9.63 1.19
CA THR A 277 5.72 9.98 -0.18
C THR A 277 4.58 9.09 -0.67
N ASP A 278 4.64 7.79 -0.38
CA ASP A 278 3.67 6.82 -0.88
C ASP A 278 2.45 6.73 0.04
N GLN A 279 2.63 6.92 1.36
CA GLN A 279 1.50 7.10 2.30
C GLN A 279 0.64 8.29 1.88
N VAL A 280 1.25 9.39 1.42
CA VAL A 280 0.50 10.55 0.91
C VAL A 280 -0.14 10.26 -0.44
N VAL A 281 0.49 9.49 -1.34
CA VAL A 281 -0.18 9.03 -2.57
C VAL A 281 -1.44 8.24 -2.24
N GLN A 282 -1.39 7.35 -1.24
CA GLN A 282 -2.57 6.62 -0.76
C GLN A 282 -3.64 7.57 -0.20
N TRP A 283 -3.26 8.55 0.63
CA TRP A 283 -4.19 9.58 1.12
C TRP A 283 -4.86 10.34 -0.03
N VAL A 284 -4.08 10.84 -0.99
CA VAL A 284 -4.59 11.66 -2.11
C VAL A 284 -5.56 10.84 -2.95
N GLN A 285 -5.19 9.60 -3.27
CA GLN A 285 -6.06 8.69 -4.03
C GLN A 285 -7.37 8.46 -3.27
N ALA A 286 -7.29 8.15 -1.98
CA ALA A 286 -8.45 7.92 -1.14
C ALA A 286 -9.33 9.17 -1.00
N SER A 287 -8.74 10.34 -0.84
CA SER A 287 -9.48 11.60 -0.78
C SER A 287 -10.19 11.90 -2.10
N HIS A 288 -9.54 11.68 -3.25
CA HIS A 288 -10.15 11.90 -4.58
C HIS A 288 -11.29 10.92 -4.85
N ASP A 289 -11.13 9.68 -4.42
CA ASP A 289 -12.14 8.63 -4.58
C ASP A 289 -13.31 8.79 -3.59
N ASN A 290 -13.24 9.77 -2.68
CA ASN A 290 -14.18 9.99 -1.56
C ASN A 290 -14.25 8.80 -0.58
N LEU A 291 -13.12 8.13 -0.38
CA LEU A 291 -12.97 6.98 0.53
C LEU A 291 -12.99 7.37 2.00
N LEU A 292 -12.66 8.63 2.29
CA LEU A 292 -12.36 9.12 3.63
C LEU A 292 -13.40 10.13 4.09
N GLN A 293 -13.91 9.94 5.30
CA GLN A 293 -14.64 11.01 5.98
C GLN A 293 -13.64 11.98 6.61
N ALA A 294 -13.23 12.99 5.84
CA ALA A 294 -12.32 14.04 6.28
C ALA A 294 -12.87 15.43 5.92
N PRO A 295 -13.85 15.96 6.67
CA PRO A 295 -14.39 17.29 6.39
C PRO A 295 -13.29 18.35 6.51
N VAL A 296 -13.11 19.13 5.44
CA VAL A 296 -12.01 20.10 5.25
C VAL A 296 -11.77 21.01 6.47
N ASN A 297 -12.83 21.53 7.09
CA ASN A 297 -12.73 22.51 8.18
C ASN A 297 -12.72 21.89 9.59
N SER A 298 -12.79 20.56 9.71
CA SER A 298 -12.82 19.87 11.01
C SER A 298 -11.87 18.68 11.08
N SER A 299 -10.94 18.57 10.12
CA SER A 299 -9.95 17.50 10.03
C SER A 299 -8.54 18.06 10.26
N LEU A 300 -7.69 17.27 10.91
CA LEU A 300 -6.30 17.59 11.21
C LEU A 300 -5.40 16.58 10.52
N ALA A 301 -4.49 17.05 9.66
CA ALA A 301 -3.40 16.22 9.13
C ALA A 301 -2.22 16.27 10.09
N ALA A 302 -1.78 15.12 10.61
CA ALA A 302 -0.67 15.05 11.54
C ALA A 302 0.52 14.29 10.93
N PHE A 303 1.71 14.88 10.99
CA PHE A 303 2.93 14.32 10.44
C PHE A 303 3.97 14.08 11.54
N PHE A 304 4.35 12.81 11.70
CA PHE A 304 5.42 12.39 12.60
C PHE A 304 6.31 11.34 11.91
N ILE A 305 7.38 11.83 11.28
CA ILE A 305 8.28 11.06 10.42
C ILE A 305 9.71 11.64 10.55
N GLY A 306 10.72 10.95 10.03
CA GLY A 306 12.13 11.37 10.08
C GLY A 306 12.98 10.56 11.06
N ILE A 307 12.37 9.76 11.93
CA ILE A 307 13.09 8.94 12.93
C ILE A 307 13.93 7.88 12.22
N ASN A 308 13.33 7.15 11.27
CA ASN A 308 14.03 6.11 10.53
C ASN A 308 15.06 6.70 9.56
N ASP A 309 14.85 7.92 9.06
CA ASP A 309 15.86 8.65 8.29
C ASP A 309 17.11 8.92 9.15
N MET A 310 16.95 9.33 10.41
CA MET A 310 18.08 9.50 11.35
C MET A 310 18.75 8.17 11.68
N LEU A 311 17.98 7.10 11.91
CA LEU A 311 18.53 5.78 12.20
C LEU A 311 19.32 5.22 11.01
N GLY A 312 18.73 5.23 9.82
CA GLY A 312 19.33 4.73 8.58
C GLY A 312 20.58 5.48 8.15
N THR A 313 20.72 6.75 8.56
CA THR A 313 21.87 7.61 8.23
C THR A 313 22.92 7.72 9.36
N THR A 314 22.70 7.08 10.51
CA THR A 314 23.56 7.25 11.71
C THR A 314 25.03 6.93 11.41
N SER A 315 25.30 5.86 10.66
CA SER A 315 26.64 5.39 10.31
C SER A 315 27.23 6.00 9.03
N TRP A 316 26.47 6.85 8.32
CA TRP A 316 26.90 7.40 7.03
C TRP A 316 28.08 8.36 7.20
N LYS A 317 29.12 8.15 6.39
CA LYS A 317 30.35 8.97 6.34
C LYS A 317 30.53 9.72 5.03
N ASN A 318 29.70 9.39 4.03
CA ASN A 318 29.74 9.93 2.67
C ASN A 318 28.99 11.27 2.53
N VAL A 319 28.16 11.64 3.49
CA VAL A 319 27.48 12.95 3.50
C VAL A 319 28.42 14.00 4.07
N THR A 320 28.87 14.92 3.23
CA THR A 320 29.77 16.02 3.62
C THR A 320 29.03 17.32 3.94
N ASP A 321 27.81 17.49 3.42
CA ASP A 321 26.93 18.64 3.71
C ASP A 321 25.57 18.15 4.18
N TRP A 322 25.45 18.00 5.50
CA TRP A 322 24.21 17.57 6.13
C TRP A 322 23.09 18.63 6.06
N ASN A 323 23.41 19.91 5.94
CA ASN A 323 22.37 20.93 5.76
C ASN A 323 21.73 20.76 4.39
N ALA A 324 22.53 20.64 3.32
CA ALA A 324 22.02 20.40 1.97
C ALA A 324 21.23 19.08 1.89
N PHE A 325 21.75 18.01 2.49
CA PHE A 325 21.10 16.71 2.54
C PHE A 325 19.71 16.77 3.19
N TRP A 326 19.61 17.31 4.41
CA TRP A 326 18.33 17.41 5.11
C TRP A 326 17.37 18.41 4.47
N ASN A 327 17.87 19.46 3.80
CA ASN A 327 16.99 20.31 2.98
C ASN A 327 16.37 19.52 1.83
N GLY A 328 17.12 18.66 1.12
CA GLY A 328 16.58 17.82 0.06
C GLY A 328 15.51 16.84 0.57
N ALA A 329 15.74 16.19 1.71
CA ALA A 329 14.74 15.34 2.36
C ALA A 329 13.48 16.13 2.75
N LEU A 330 13.65 17.32 3.33
CA LEU A 330 12.54 18.19 3.71
C LEU A 330 11.80 18.80 2.51
N ASP A 331 12.45 18.94 1.35
CA ASP A 331 11.77 19.34 0.13
C ASP A 331 10.79 18.24 -0.33
N SER A 332 11.18 16.95 -0.23
CA SER A 332 10.27 15.82 -0.47
C SER A 332 9.15 15.75 0.57
N TYR A 333 9.48 15.92 1.86
CA TYR A 333 8.50 16.02 2.95
C TYR A 333 7.43 17.08 2.67
N PHE A 334 7.83 18.31 2.36
CA PHE A 334 6.88 19.41 2.19
C PHE A 334 6.14 19.36 0.85
N LYS A 335 6.68 18.68 -0.16
CA LYS A 335 5.92 18.31 -1.37
C LYS A 335 4.77 17.36 -1.02
N ALA A 336 5.00 16.38 -0.16
CA ALA A 336 3.95 15.50 0.35
C ALA A 336 2.92 16.27 1.21
N VAL A 337 3.35 17.21 2.05
CA VAL A 337 2.45 18.11 2.79
C VAL A 337 1.58 18.96 1.84
N ASP A 338 2.17 19.50 0.77
CA ASP A 338 1.45 20.27 -0.25
C ASP A 338 0.37 19.41 -0.95
N GLN A 339 0.67 18.15 -1.26
CA GLN A 339 -0.32 17.22 -1.81
C GLN A 339 -1.52 17.00 -0.87
N VAL A 340 -1.29 16.89 0.44
CA VAL A 340 -2.37 16.80 1.44
C VAL A 340 -3.16 18.12 1.55
N TYR A 341 -2.49 19.27 1.46
CA TYR A 341 -3.15 20.58 1.40
C TYR A 341 -4.04 20.73 0.16
N ASP A 342 -3.60 20.19 -0.98
CA ASP A 342 -4.33 20.24 -2.25
C ASP A 342 -5.61 19.38 -2.22
N THR A 343 -5.73 18.40 -1.31
CA THR A 343 -7.00 17.68 -1.06
C THR A 343 -8.03 18.49 -0.27
N GLY A 344 -7.68 19.72 0.12
CA GLY A 344 -8.56 20.65 0.81
C GLY A 344 -8.32 20.77 2.31
N LEU A 345 -7.46 19.95 2.93
CA LEU A 345 -7.19 20.09 4.37
C LEU A 345 -6.53 21.43 4.71
N ARG A 346 -6.90 21.99 5.87
CA ARG A 346 -6.41 23.30 6.34
C ARG A 346 -5.76 23.30 7.71
N SER A 347 -5.90 22.22 8.49
CA SER A 347 -5.26 22.11 9.80
C SER A 347 -4.14 21.09 9.75
N PHE A 348 -2.95 21.48 10.20
CA PHE A 348 -1.73 20.68 10.15
C PHE A 348 -1.04 20.64 11.52
N LEU A 349 -0.62 19.45 11.93
CA LEU A 349 0.20 19.21 13.12
C LEU A 349 1.51 18.56 12.71
N PHE A 350 2.63 19.16 13.13
CA PHE A 350 3.97 18.62 12.87
C PHE A 350 4.67 18.25 14.17
N LEU A 351 5.19 17.03 14.28
CA LEU A 351 6.06 16.62 15.37
C LEU A 351 7.52 16.65 14.88
N ASN A 352 8.43 17.16 15.71
CA ASN A 352 9.86 17.07 15.41
C ASN A 352 10.42 15.67 15.75
N VAL A 353 11.67 15.40 15.38
CA VAL A 353 12.30 14.09 15.64
C VAL A 353 12.83 14.04 17.08
N PRO A 354 12.43 13.07 17.91
CA PRO A 354 13.02 12.89 19.23
C PRO A 354 14.49 12.47 19.12
N ASN A 355 15.30 12.84 20.11
CA ASN A 355 16.67 12.35 20.17
C ASN A 355 16.66 10.93 20.74
N LEU A 356 17.26 9.99 20.02
CA LEU A 356 17.41 8.61 20.47
C LEU A 356 18.81 8.33 21.03
N ASP A 357 19.65 9.35 21.23
CA ASP A 357 21.01 9.21 21.79
C ASP A 357 21.08 8.55 23.18
N ARG A 358 19.96 8.56 23.91
CA ARG A 358 19.81 7.91 25.22
C ARG A 358 18.97 6.64 25.18
N SER A 359 18.57 6.19 23.99
CA SER A 359 17.83 4.94 23.85
C SER A 359 18.76 3.73 24.07
N PRO A 360 18.24 2.59 24.58
CA PRO A 360 19.06 1.40 24.78
C PRO A 360 19.71 0.90 23.49
N GLY A 361 19.08 1.14 22.33
CA GLY A 361 19.59 0.74 21.02
C GLY A 361 20.67 1.66 20.43
N LEU A 362 20.89 2.85 20.98
CA LEU A 362 21.87 3.81 20.46
C LEU A 362 22.89 4.31 21.48
N ILE A 363 22.65 4.16 22.78
CA ILE A 363 23.50 4.75 23.82
C ILE A 363 24.99 4.32 23.72
N ASP A 364 25.24 3.09 23.29
CA ASP A 364 26.59 2.54 23.11
C ASP A 364 27.07 2.58 21.65
N ASN A 365 26.32 3.21 20.73
CA ASN A 365 26.73 3.33 19.33
C ASN A 365 27.87 4.35 19.19
N PRO A 366 28.99 4.02 18.52
CA PRO A 366 30.12 4.93 18.36
C PRO A 366 29.77 6.23 17.61
N ASP A 367 28.70 6.21 16.81
CA ASP A 367 28.22 7.33 16.00
C ASP A 367 27.03 8.07 16.64
N VAL A 368 26.69 7.79 17.90
CA VAL A 368 25.56 8.42 18.60
C VAL A 368 25.67 9.95 18.66
N ALA A 369 26.88 10.49 18.75
CA ALA A 369 27.11 11.94 18.72
C ALA A 369 26.78 12.55 17.35
N ASN A 370 27.03 11.82 16.26
CA ASN A 370 26.60 12.23 14.93
C ASN A 370 25.08 12.20 14.83
N HIS A 371 24.43 11.12 15.29
CA HIS A 371 22.97 11.02 15.36
C HIS A 371 22.34 12.23 16.07
N ALA A 372 22.79 12.56 17.28
CA ALA A 372 22.29 13.72 18.04
C ALA A 372 22.50 15.05 17.29
N ALA A 373 23.64 15.22 16.61
CA ALA A 373 23.93 16.41 15.81
C ALA A 373 23.00 16.52 14.58
N GLN A 374 22.70 15.39 13.92
CA GLN A 374 21.79 15.36 12.77
C GLN A 374 20.34 15.59 13.18
N VAL A 375 19.87 15.00 14.28
CA VAL A 375 18.55 15.30 14.85
C VAL A 375 18.39 16.79 15.12
N LYS A 376 19.42 17.44 15.71
CA LYS A 376 19.40 18.89 15.96
C LYS A 376 19.32 19.70 14.66
N THR A 377 20.08 19.30 13.63
CA THR A 377 20.10 19.97 12.33
C THR A 377 18.76 19.83 11.63
N PHE A 378 18.24 18.61 11.53
CA PHE A 378 16.94 18.30 10.95
C PHE A 378 15.81 19.06 11.65
N ASN A 379 15.75 19.02 12.99
CA ASN A 379 14.70 19.71 13.74
C ASN A 379 14.74 21.24 13.57
N SER A 380 15.93 21.83 13.41
CA SER A 380 16.07 23.25 13.12
C SER A 380 15.54 23.59 11.72
N LEU A 381 15.85 22.76 10.72
CA LEU A 381 15.38 22.94 9.35
C LEU A 381 13.88 22.70 9.22
N LEU A 382 13.35 21.66 9.85
CA LEU A 382 11.92 21.36 9.91
C LEU A 382 11.15 22.54 10.53
N LYS A 383 11.63 23.09 11.64
CA LYS A 383 11.02 24.28 12.26
C LYS A 383 10.95 25.47 11.30
N GLN A 384 11.99 25.67 10.50
CA GLN A 384 12.01 26.72 9.48
C GLN A 384 10.99 26.42 8.36
N ARG A 385 10.95 25.19 7.84
CA ARG A 385 10.00 24.78 6.81
C ARG A 385 8.53 24.89 7.26
N ILE A 386 8.21 24.52 8.51
CA ILE A 386 6.87 24.71 9.08
C ILE A 386 6.48 26.20 9.08
N LYS A 387 7.42 27.08 9.42
CA LYS A 387 7.20 28.54 9.39
C LYS A 387 6.96 29.01 7.96
N ASP A 388 7.76 28.54 7.01
CA ASP A 388 7.65 28.92 5.60
C ASP A 388 6.33 28.42 4.99
N PHE A 389 5.90 27.20 5.31
CA PHE A 389 4.60 26.64 4.92
C PHE A 389 3.43 27.49 5.45
N LYS A 390 3.48 27.88 6.73
CA LYS A 390 2.46 28.77 7.31
C LYS A 390 2.42 30.14 6.63
N VAL A 391 3.56 30.65 6.16
CA VAL A 391 3.63 31.92 5.42
C VAL A 391 3.12 31.77 3.99
N SER A 392 3.41 30.64 3.33
CA SER A 392 3.05 30.41 1.93
C SER A 392 1.57 30.04 1.73
N LYS A 393 0.91 29.49 2.76
CA LYS A 393 -0.51 29.13 2.75
C LYS A 393 -1.27 29.94 3.81
N CYS A 394 -1.84 31.08 3.44
CA CYS A 394 -2.44 32.00 4.41
C CYS A 394 -3.75 31.50 5.05
N ASP A 395 -4.33 30.41 4.54
CA ASP A 395 -5.58 29.80 4.97
C ASP A 395 -5.39 28.55 5.84
N VAL A 396 -4.15 28.23 6.27
CA VAL A 396 -3.87 27.08 7.14
C VAL A 396 -3.76 27.45 8.63
N SER A 397 -4.23 26.52 9.47
CA SER A 397 -3.91 26.46 10.89
C SER A 397 -2.79 25.45 11.12
N VAL A 398 -1.71 25.87 11.76
CA VAL A 398 -0.51 25.03 11.94
C VAL A 398 -0.13 24.99 13.42
N ALA A 399 -0.12 23.77 13.97
CA ALA A 399 0.49 23.44 15.25
C ALA A 399 1.81 22.69 15.04
N SER A 400 2.73 22.84 15.99
CA SER A 400 3.95 22.05 16.05
C SER A 400 4.20 21.57 17.47
N PHE A 401 4.58 20.31 17.65
CA PHE A 401 4.90 19.74 18.96
C PHE A 401 6.37 19.32 19.03
N ASP A 402 7.06 19.80 20.07
CA ASP A 402 8.48 19.52 20.32
C ASP A 402 8.63 18.28 21.22
N ILE A 403 8.47 17.10 20.61
CA ILE A 403 8.64 15.82 21.30
C ILE A 403 10.10 15.60 21.74
N ASN A 404 11.07 16.15 21.01
CA ASN A 404 12.48 16.12 21.39
C ASN A 404 12.70 16.73 22.79
N LYS A 405 12.16 17.94 23.01
CA LYS A 405 12.23 18.63 24.29
C LYS A 405 11.45 17.90 25.38
N LEU A 406 10.27 17.34 25.08
CA LEU A 406 9.50 16.57 26.04
C LEU A 406 10.29 15.34 26.51
N MET A 407 10.79 14.52 25.59
CA MET A 407 11.53 13.30 25.93
C MET A 407 12.81 13.63 26.70
N GLY A 408 13.56 14.67 26.30
CA GLY A 408 14.73 15.13 27.06
C GLY A 408 14.36 15.49 28.50
N LYS A 409 13.29 16.28 28.71
CA LYS A 409 12.81 16.67 30.05
C LYS A 409 12.43 15.45 30.90
N VAL A 410 11.78 14.45 30.30
CA VAL A 410 11.39 13.23 31.01
C VAL A 410 12.62 12.41 31.37
N LEU A 411 13.53 12.19 30.42
CA LEU A 411 14.75 11.42 30.64
C LEU A 411 15.70 12.11 31.65
N ASP A 412 15.69 13.44 31.76
CA ASP A 412 16.47 14.19 32.77
C ASP A 412 15.93 14.03 34.20
N SER A 413 14.66 13.61 34.37
CA SER A 413 14.03 13.46 35.68
C SER A 413 12.91 12.41 35.65
N PRO A 414 13.20 11.14 35.32
CA PRO A 414 12.19 10.12 35.00
C PRO A 414 11.21 9.87 36.15
N SER A 415 11.68 9.89 37.40
CA SER A 415 10.85 9.69 38.59
C SER A 415 9.77 10.75 38.78
N LYS A 416 9.98 12.00 38.31
CA LYS A 416 8.95 13.06 38.35
C LYS A 416 7.77 12.77 37.41
N PHE A 417 7.98 11.89 36.44
CA PHE A 417 7.00 11.49 35.44
C PHE A 417 6.49 10.06 35.65
N GLY A 418 6.88 9.42 36.76
CA GLY A 418 6.42 8.07 37.12
C GLY A 418 7.27 6.91 36.61
N PHE A 419 8.43 7.18 36.00
CA PHE A 419 9.33 6.12 35.51
C PHE A 419 10.42 5.80 36.53
N THR A 420 10.58 4.52 36.86
CA THR A 420 11.67 4.00 37.71
C THR A 420 12.85 3.54 36.87
N ASN A 421 12.63 3.19 35.61
CA ASN A 421 13.68 2.79 34.66
C ASN A 421 13.61 3.59 33.35
N ALA A 422 14.70 4.29 33.04
CA ALA A 422 14.81 5.11 31.81
C ALA A 422 16.05 4.80 30.95
N THR A 423 16.83 3.79 31.34
CA THR A 423 18.07 3.40 30.65
C THR A 423 18.00 1.99 30.07
N GLY A 424 17.20 1.09 30.66
CA GLY A 424 16.87 -0.21 30.10
C GLY A 424 15.52 -0.21 29.41
N PHE A 425 15.17 -1.35 28.83
CA PHE A 425 13.86 -1.64 28.26
C PHE A 425 13.27 -2.92 28.86
N CYS A 426 11.94 -3.04 28.87
CA CYS A 426 11.26 -4.16 29.51
C CYS A 426 10.85 -5.29 28.54
N GLY A 427 10.71 -5.00 27.25
CA GLY A 427 10.17 -5.94 26.25
C GLY A 427 8.69 -6.27 26.46
N CYS A 428 8.00 -5.55 27.35
CA CYS A 428 6.62 -5.77 27.75
C CYS A 428 5.87 -4.43 27.94
N ALA A 429 4.63 -4.47 28.43
CA ALA A 429 3.82 -3.28 28.74
C ALA A 429 3.96 -2.88 30.22
N ASP A 430 5.19 -2.56 30.65
CA ASP A 430 5.46 -2.11 32.03
C ASP A 430 5.43 -0.57 32.11
N PRO A 431 4.50 0.04 32.88
CA PRO A 431 4.37 1.49 33.00
C PRO A 431 5.54 2.15 33.75
N GLU A 432 6.36 1.39 34.48
CA GLU A 432 7.52 1.94 35.19
C GLU A 432 8.72 2.21 34.26
N TYR A 433 8.70 1.66 33.05
CA TYR A 433 9.75 1.81 32.06
C TYR A 433 9.46 2.95 31.09
N PHE A 434 10.49 3.72 30.76
CA PHE A 434 10.43 4.69 29.67
C PHE A 434 10.49 4.00 28.30
N TRP A 435 11.39 3.02 28.13
CA TRP A 435 11.60 2.29 26.88
C TRP A 435 10.92 0.92 26.91
N ARG A 436 10.14 0.61 25.87
CA ARG A 436 9.59 -0.73 25.68
C ARG A 436 10.62 -1.66 25.06
N ASP A 437 11.27 -1.19 24.01
CA ASP A 437 12.30 -1.92 23.27
C ASP A 437 13.51 -0.98 23.03
N PRO A 438 14.54 -1.39 22.27
CA PRO A 438 15.73 -0.55 22.07
C PRO A 438 15.47 0.85 21.48
N TYR A 439 14.33 1.08 20.82
CA TYR A 439 14.05 2.33 20.11
C TYR A 439 12.70 2.95 20.46
N HIS A 440 11.71 2.17 20.89
CA HIS A 440 10.35 2.63 21.13
C HIS A 440 10.06 2.89 22.60
N PRO A 441 9.43 4.04 22.92
CA PRO A 441 9.00 4.32 24.28
C PRO A 441 7.70 3.59 24.63
N THR A 442 7.39 3.48 25.93
CA THR A 442 6.16 2.82 26.42
C THR A 442 4.92 3.69 26.24
N GLU A 443 3.73 3.09 26.39
CA GLU A 443 2.45 3.81 26.42
C GLU A 443 2.47 5.01 27.41
N GLY A 444 3.16 4.90 28.55
CA GLY A 444 3.27 5.97 29.54
C GLY A 444 3.89 7.24 28.95
N VAL A 445 4.91 7.10 28.10
CA VAL A 445 5.52 8.23 27.39
C VAL A 445 4.58 8.76 26.31
N HIS A 446 3.92 7.87 25.55
CA HIS A 446 2.91 8.27 24.56
C HIS A 446 1.77 9.08 25.18
N ARG A 447 1.39 8.80 26.43
CA ARG A 447 0.41 9.59 27.19
C ARG A 447 0.89 11.01 27.47
N LEU A 448 2.17 11.18 27.81
CA LEU A 448 2.77 12.51 27.99
C LEU A 448 2.79 13.29 26.67
N VAL A 449 3.07 12.60 25.55
CA VAL A 449 3.03 13.18 24.20
C VAL A 449 1.60 13.62 23.85
N ALA A 450 0.61 12.74 24.03
CA ALA A 450 -0.79 13.04 23.75
C ALA A 450 -1.29 14.25 24.54
N ASN A 451 -1.02 14.30 25.85
CA ASN A 451 -1.38 15.43 26.71
C ASN A 451 -0.71 16.73 26.25
N GLY A 452 0.58 16.66 25.89
CA GLY A 452 1.31 17.82 25.37
C GLY A 452 0.74 18.34 24.06
N ILE A 453 0.37 17.45 23.14
CA ILE A 453 -0.25 17.81 21.86
C ILE A 453 -1.63 18.44 22.08
N LEU A 454 -2.48 17.85 22.93
CA LEU A 454 -3.79 18.43 23.25
C LEU A 454 -3.65 19.86 23.79
N SER A 455 -2.69 20.11 24.69
CA SER A 455 -2.41 21.46 25.19
C SER A 455 -1.87 22.43 24.12
N GLU A 456 -1.21 21.97 23.05
CA GLU A 456 -0.84 22.83 21.92
C GLU A 456 -2.02 23.10 21.00
N LEU A 457 -2.87 22.10 20.75
CA LEU A 457 -4.06 22.25 19.91
C LEU A 457 -5.10 23.20 20.53
N GLU A 458 -5.24 23.20 21.86
CA GLU A 458 -6.09 24.16 22.61
C GLU A 458 -5.68 25.63 22.41
N LYS A 459 -4.45 25.91 21.94
CA LYS A 459 -3.99 27.29 21.65
C LYS A 459 -4.35 27.76 20.24
N LEU A 460 -4.87 26.86 19.40
CA LEU A 460 -5.33 27.19 18.04
C LEU A 460 -6.81 27.63 18.02
N GLU A 461 -7.56 27.37 19.09
CA GLU A 461 -8.88 27.94 19.36
C GLU A 461 -8.76 29.42 19.80
#